data_AF-A0A8B5WU31-F1
#
_entry.id   AF-A0A8B5WU31-F1
#
_cell.length_a   1.000
_cell.length_b   1.000
_cell.length_c   1.000
_cell.angle_alpha   90.00
_cell.angle_beta   90.00
_cell.angle_gamma   90.00
#
_symmetry.space_group_name_H-M   'P 1'
#
loop_
_entity.id
_entity.type
_entity.pdbx_description
1 polymer ?
#
loop_
_entity_poly.entity_id
_entity_poly.type
_entity_poly.pdbx_seq_one_letter_code
_entity_poly.pdbx_strand_id
1 'polypeptide(L)'
;MAVRNRDIAGMLKEIADLLDISDANSFRVRSYRNAARTVGSLNEEVADLVERGEDLSALPDIGESIAGKLEEIVETGRLEQLDELREEMDADVTELLRIPNVGPAGARALYQELGITNVEGVVAAADEGKIAGLSGFGEKTQAQLARDARTSLEQGARERMLLGEADEVVVPLLEYLRSTRSVRRAVAAGSYRRRKETIGDVDILVESDDQDDAMDAFSSYERVESVVSKGSTRSTVILASGLH
;
A
#
# COMPACT_ATOMS: atom_id res chain seq x y z
N MET A 1 9.45 -22.94 -23.09
CA MET A 1 7.97 -23.07 -23.15
C MET A 1 7.52 -22.01 -24.12
N ALA A 2 6.81 -22.36 -25.18
CA ALA A 2 6.31 -21.38 -26.14
C ALA A 2 5.34 -20.43 -25.42
N VAL A 3 5.52 -19.13 -25.64
CA VAL A 3 4.63 -18.10 -25.09
C VAL A 3 3.30 -18.19 -25.84
N ARG A 4 2.18 -18.21 -25.13
CA ARG A 4 0.85 -18.28 -25.75
C ARG A 4 0.27 -16.89 -25.97
N ASN A 5 -0.65 -16.77 -26.92
CA ASN A 5 -1.39 -15.54 -27.23
C ASN A 5 -1.99 -14.88 -25.99
N ARG A 6 -2.52 -15.66 -25.05
CA ARG A 6 -3.07 -15.14 -23.80
C ARG A 6 -2.02 -14.41 -22.96
N ASP A 7 -0.80 -14.94 -22.93
CA ASP A 7 0.29 -14.38 -22.14
C ASP A 7 0.81 -13.10 -22.82
N ILE A 8 0.96 -13.11 -24.15
CA ILE A 8 1.30 -11.94 -24.98
C ILE A 8 0.25 -10.82 -24.84
N ALA A 9 -1.04 -11.15 -25.00
CA ALA A 9 -2.13 -10.21 -24.85
C ALA A 9 -2.18 -9.61 -23.43
N GLY A 10 -1.83 -10.41 -22.42
CA GLY A 10 -1.66 -9.93 -21.04
C GLY A 10 -0.58 -8.87 -20.93
N MET A 11 0.61 -9.11 -21.49
CA MET A 11 1.72 -8.14 -21.50
C MET A 11 1.35 -6.86 -22.25
N LEU A 12 0.75 -6.96 -23.44
CA LEU A 12 0.33 -5.78 -24.20
C LEU A 12 -0.73 -4.95 -23.47
N LYS A 13 -1.68 -5.62 -22.81
CA LYS A 13 -2.67 -4.93 -21.99
C LYS A 13 -2.02 -4.21 -20.81
N GLU A 14 -1.06 -4.85 -20.15
CA GLU A 14 -0.32 -4.24 -19.05
C GLU A 14 0.45 -3.00 -19.50
N ILE A 15 1.15 -3.05 -20.64
CA ILE A 15 1.79 -1.85 -21.23
C ILE A 15 0.76 -0.75 -21.48
N ALA A 16 -0.38 -1.11 -22.09
CA ALA A 16 -1.42 -0.12 -22.38
C ALA A 16 -1.90 0.56 -21.11
N ASP A 17 -2.11 -0.23 -20.05
CA ASP A 17 -2.52 0.29 -18.76
C ASP A 17 -1.40 1.17 -18.17
N LEU A 18 -0.14 0.74 -18.14
CA LEU A 18 1.00 1.53 -17.61
C LEU A 18 1.20 2.85 -18.39
N LEU A 19 1.02 2.83 -19.71
CA LEU A 19 1.07 4.04 -20.53
C LEU A 19 -0.13 4.98 -20.29
N ASP A 20 -1.33 4.43 -20.09
CA ASP A 20 -2.52 5.21 -19.69
C ASP A 20 -2.26 5.86 -18.32
N ILE A 21 -1.59 5.12 -17.45
CA ILE A 21 -1.25 5.56 -16.10
C ILE A 21 -0.25 6.72 -16.10
N SER A 22 0.79 6.67 -16.94
CA SER A 22 1.81 7.73 -17.02
C SER A 22 1.40 8.93 -17.89
N ASP A 23 0.09 9.11 -18.15
CA ASP A 23 -0.50 10.12 -19.05
C ASP A 23 0.22 10.16 -20.42
N ALA A 24 0.67 9.00 -20.89
CA ALA A 24 1.34 8.90 -22.17
C ALA A 24 0.32 9.13 -23.31
N ASN A 25 0.83 9.35 -24.51
CA ASN A 25 0.01 9.66 -25.66
C ASN A 25 -1.17 8.67 -25.85
N SER A 26 -2.40 9.18 -25.76
CA SER A 26 -3.64 8.38 -25.85
C SER A 26 -3.77 7.53 -27.13
N PHE A 27 -3.09 7.90 -28.22
CA PHE A 27 -2.99 7.07 -29.42
C PHE A 27 -2.21 5.78 -29.13
N ARG A 28 -1.06 5.87 -28.46
CA ARG A 28 -0.24 4.71 -28.10
C ARG A 28 -1.00 3.76 -27.18
N VAL A 29 -1.66 4.29 -26.16
CA VAL A 29 -2.51 3.50 -25.24
C VAL A 29 -3.54 2.69 -26.03
N ARG A 30 -4.27 3.35 -26.94
CA ARG A 30 -5.26 2.68 -27.79
C ARG A 30 -4.64 1.63 -28.70
N SER A 31 -3.47 1.90 -29.29
CA SER A 31 -2.75 0.94 -30.13
C SER A 31 -2.43 -0.35 -29.37
N TYR A 32 -1.88 -0.26 -28.15
CA TYR A 32 -1.60 -1.46 -27.34
C TYR A 32 -2.88 -2.18 -26.89
N ARG A 33 -3.94 -1.45 -26.51
CA ARG A 33 -5.25 -2.08 -26.19
C ARG A 33 -5.86 -2.80 -27.38
N ASN A 34 -5.75 -2.24 -28.59
CA ASN A 34 -6.25 -2.87 -29.79
C ASN A 34 -5.43 -4.10 -30.16
N ALA A 35 -4.10 -4.00 -30.13
CA ALA A 35 -3.22 -5.14 -30.39
C ALA A 35 -3.45 -6.29 -29.41
N ALA A 36 -3.63 -6.00 -28.10
CA ALA A 36 -3.96 -7.01 -27.11
C ALA A 36 -5.28 -7.74 -27.44
N ARG A 37 -6.29 -7.01 -27.93
CA ARG A 37 -7.56 -7.59 -28.39
C ARG A 37 -7.37 -8.45 -29.63
N THR A 38 -6.63 -7.98 -30.63
CA THR A 38 -6.31 -8.74 -31.85
C THR A 38 -5.64 -10.05 -31.47
N VAL A 39 -4.50 -9.99 -30.76
CA VAL A 39 -3.72 -11.18 -30.36
C VAL A 39 -4.56 -12.14 -29.53
N GLY A 40 -5.32 -11.64 -28.55
CA GLY A 40 -6.18 -12.48 -27.72
C GLY A 40 -7.34 -13.16 -28.45
N SER A 41 -7.67 -12.70 -29.67
CA SER A 41 -8.74 -13.24 -30.51
C SER A 41 -8.26 -14.13 -31.66
N LEU A 42 -6.94 -14.22 -31.88
CA LEU A 42 -6.37 -15.09 -32.92
C LEU A 42 -6.60 -16.56 -32.56
N ASN A 43 -7.03 -17.34 -33.55
CA ASN A 43 -7.18 -18.80 -33.43
C ASN A 43 -5.82 -19.52 -33.51
N GLU A 44 -4.81 -18.87 -34.06
CA GLU A 44 -3.46 -19.38 -34.23
C GLU A 44 -2.50 -18.65 -33.30
N GLU A 45 -1.51 -19.34 -32.77
CA GLU A 45 -0.52 -18.75 -31.87
C GLU A 45 0.42 -17.83 -32.63
N VAL A 46 0.69 -16.64 -32.09
CA VAL A 46 1.64 -15.68 -32.67
C VAL A 46 3.04 -16.29 -32.75
N ALA A 47 3.39 -17.18 -31.82
CA ALA A 47 4.65 -17.93 -31.89
C ALA A 47 4.77 -18.75 -33.18
N ASP A 48 3.69 -19.40 -33.62
CA ASP A 48 3.69 -20.19 -34.86
C ASP A 48 3.82 -19.30 -36.11
N LEU A 49 3.25 -18.09 -36.07
CA LEU A 49 3.38 -17.09 -37.15
C LEU A 49 4.82 -16.59 -37.26
N VAL A 50 5.46 -16.31 -36.13
CA VAL A 50 6.87 -15.88 -36.07
C VAL A 50 7.80 -16.98 -36.57
N GLU A 51 7.59 -18.24 -36.14
CA GLU A 51 8.41 -19.37 -36.60
C GLU A 51 8.35 -19.58 -38.12
N ARG A 52 7.22 -19.24 -38.76
CA ARG A 52 7.05 -19.28 -40.22
C ARG A 52 7.59 -18.05 -40.95
N GLY A 53 8.04 -17.03 -40.22
CA GLY A 53 8.50 -15.77 -40.79
C GLY A 53 7.38 -14.95 -41.42
N GLU A 54 6.15 -15.07 -40.89
CA GLU A 54 5.03 -14.27 -41.36
C GLU A 54 5.12 -12.83 -40.86
N ASP A 55 4.69 -11.89 -41.70
CA ASP A 55 4.66 -10.46 -41.36
C ASP A 55 3.50 -10.17 -40.40
N LEU A 56 3.82 -10.02 -39.12
CA LEU A 56 2.83 -9.70 -38.08
C LEU A 56 2.19 -8.32 -38.25
N SER A 57 2.82 -7.39 -38.98
CA SER A 57 2.27 -6.06 -39.24
C SER A 57 1.07 -6.08 -40.21
N ALA A 58 0.85 -7.21 -40.88
CA ALA A 58 -0.34 -7.43 -41.71
C ALA A 58 -1.60 -7.70 -40.87
N LEU A 59 -1.45 -7.99 -39.57
CA LEU A 59 -2.57 -8.26 -38.68
C LEU A 59 -3.35 -6.98 -38.34
N PRO A 60 -4.70 -7.06 -38.17
CA PRO A 60 -5.50 -5.91 -37.81
C PRO A 60 -5.03 -5.22 -36.53
N ASP A 61 -4.92 -3.89 -36.57
CA ASP A 61 -4.49 -3.06 -35.44
C ASP A 61 -3.05 -3.32 -34.93
N ILE A 62 -2.23 -4.06 -35.67
CA ILE A 62 -0.81 -4.31 -35.37
C ILE A 62 0.04 -3.60 -36.43
N GLY A 63 0.79 -2.58 -36.03
CA GLY A 63 1.78 -1.93 -36.90
C GLY A 63 3.20 -2.41 -36.60
N GLU A 64 4.16 -2.00 -37.44
CA GLU A 64 5.60 -2.33 -37.36
C GLU A 64 6.19 -2.29 -35.94
N SER A 65 5.88 -1.24 -35.18
CA SER A 65 6.40 -1.09 -33.82
C SER A 65 5.89 -2.16 -32.85
N ILE A 66 4.64 -2.61 -33.01
CA ILE A 66 4.04 -3.66 -32.18
C ILE A 66 4.47 -5.02 -32.71
N ALA A 67 4.57 -5.21 -34.04
CA ALA A 67 5.08 -6.42 -34.66
C ALA A 67 6.47 -6.80 -34.11
N GLY A 68 7.43 -5.87 -34.10
CA GLY A 68 8.75 -6.15 -33.53
C GLY A 68 8.73 -6.50 -32.03
N LYS A 69 7.76 -5.97 -31.27
CA LYS A 69 7.59 -6.33 -29.85
C LYS A 69 7.01 -7.73 -29.67
N LEU A 70 6.13 -8.14 -30.58
CA LEU A 70 5.59 -9.50 -30.57
C LEU A 70 6.70 -10.53 -30.86
N GLU A 71 7.58 -10.23 -31.81
CA GLU A 71 8.76 -11.05 -32.11
C GLU A 71 9.67 -11.17 -30.88
N GLU A 72 10.01 -10.04 -30.23
CA GLU A 72 10.81 -10.03 -29.00
C GLU A 72 10.20 -10.90 -27.90
N ILE A 73 8.87 -10.79 -27.69
CA ILE A 73 8.16 -11.59 -26.68
C ILE A 73 8.22 -13.08 -27.03
N VAL A 74 8.07 -13.45 -28.29
CA VAL A 74 8.13 -14.85 -28.73
C VAL A 74 9.54 -15.43 -28.54
N GLU A 75 10.57 -14.67 -28.89
CA GLU A 75 11.97 -15.11 -28.82
C GLU A 75 12.49 -15.20 -27.37
N THR A 76 12.18 -14.21 -26.55
CA THR A 76 12.79 -14.04 -25.23
C THR A 76 11.87 -14.43 -24.07
N GLY A 77 10.56 -14.48 -24.32
CA GLY A 77 9.54 -14.62 -23.28
C GLY A 77 9.31 -13.36 -22.45
N ARG A 78 9.91 -12.22 -22.83
CA ARG A 78 9.87 -10.95 -22.11
C ARG A 78 9.74 -9.77 -23.07
N LEU A 79 9.50 -8.59 -22.52
CA LEU A 79 9.52 -7.35 -23.27
C LEU A 79 10.21 -6.27 -22.44
N GLU A 80 11.36 -5.78 -22.91
CA GLU A 80 12.19 -4.81 -22.19
C GLU A 80 11.40 -3.54 -21.81
N GLN A 81 10.62 -3.01 -22.74
CA GLN A 81 9.77 -1.83 -22.49
C GLN A 81 8.77 -2.05 -21.34
N LEU A 82 8.21 -3.26 -21.21
CA LEU A 82 7.27 -3.54 -20.12
C LEU A 82 8.00 -3.57 -18.77
N ASP A 83 9.23 -4.07 -18.74
CA ASP A 83 10.05 -4.07 -17.53
C ASP A 83 10.47 -2.64 -17.14
N GLU A 84 10.86 -1.80 -18.10
CA GLU A 84 11.14 -0.37 -17.87
C GLU A 84 9.93 0.37 -17.30
N LEU A 85 8.75 0.20 -17.90
CA LEU A 85 7.51 0.85 -17.44
C LEU A 85 7.11 0.39 -16.03
N ARG A 86 7.42 -0.84 -15.65
CA ARG A 86 7.20 -1.33 -14.28
C ARG A 86 8.14 -0.66 -13.29
N GLU A 87 9.41 -0.53 -13.63
CA GLU A 87 10.41 0.12 -12.77
C GLU A 87 10.10 1.62 -12.56
N GLU A 88 9.74 2.34 -13.62
CA GLU A 88 9.31 3.75 -13.53
C GLU A 88 8.09 3.91 -12.64
N MET A 89 7.09 3.03 -12.82
CA MET A 89 5.86 3.06 -12.03
C MET A 89 6.08 2.75 -10.55
N ASP A 90 6.90 1.75 -10.24
CA ASP A 90 7.23 1.42 -8.86
C ASP A 90 7.88 2.64 -8.18
N ALA A 91 8.77 3.38 -8.85
CA ALA A 91 9.37 4.59 -8.29
C ALA A 91 8.31 5.67 -7.92
N ASP A 92 7.32 5.89 -8.79
CA ASP A 92 6.34 6.97 -8.63
C ASP A 92 5.24 6.69 -7.58
N VAL A 93 4.92 5.42 -7.30
CA VAL A 93 3.84 5.05 -6.35
C VAL A 93 4.30 4.26 -5.12
N THR A 94 5.60 4.03 -4.95
CA THR A 94 6.18 3.27 -3.81
C THR A 94 5.69 3.79 -2.46
N GLU A 95 5.60 5.11 -2.28
CA GLU A 95 5.22 5.68 -0.99
C GLU A 95 3.75 5.42 -0.65
N LEU A 96 2.86 5.45 -1.65
CA LEU A 96 1.44 5.13 -1.48
C LEU A 96 1.21 3.67 -1.15
N LEU A 97 2.04 2.77 -1.68
CA LEU A 97 1.99 1.33 -1.38
C LEU A 97 2.34 1.01 0.07
N ARG A 98 2.95 1.96 0.81
CA ARG A 98 3.19 1.80 2.26
C ARG A 98 1.91 1.95 3.07
N ILE A 99 0.87 2.57 2.50
CA ILE A 99 -0.40 2.75 3.18
C ILE A 99 -1.15 1.41 3.20
N PRO A 100 -1.55 0.90 4.38
CA PRO A 100 -2.35 -0.32 4.47
C PRO A 100 -3.58 -0.25 3.55
N ASN A 101 -3.89 -1.38 2.91
CA ASN A 101 -5.04 -1.53 2.01
C ASN A 101 -4.97 -0.70 0.71
N VAL A 102 -3.85 0.00 0.44
CA VAL A 102 -3.56 0.58 -0.88
C VAL A 102 -2.78 -0.43 -1.71
N GLY A 103 -3.50 -1.11 -2.61
CA GLY A 103 -2.87 -1.93 -3.64
C GLY A 103 -2.38 -1.09 -4.83
N PRO A 104 -1.59 -1.68 -5.75
CA PRO A 104 -1.06 -0.98 -6.92
C PRO A 104 -2.14 -0.26 -7.75
N ALA A 105 -3.31 -0.87 -7.95
CA ALA A 105 -4.41 -0.22 -8.66
C ALA A 105 -4.94 1.04 -7.94
N GLY A 106 -4.98 1.02 -6.61
CA GLY A 106 -5.46 2.14 -5.82
C GLY A 106 -4.43 3.27 -5.73
N ALA A 107 -3.15 2.93 -5.51
CA ALA A 107 -2.05 3.88 -5.53
C ALA A 107 -2.01 4.66 -6.86
N ARG A 108 -2.21 3.95 -7.97
CA ARG A 108 -2.24 4.54 -9.30
C ARG A 108 -3.42 5.46 -9.55
N ALA A 109 -4.62 5.11 -9.07
CA ALA A 109 -5.79 5.98 -9.18
C ALA A 109 -5.60 7.30 -8.41
N LEU A 110 -4.98 7.23 -7.23
CA LEU A 110 -4.63 8.41 -6.42
C LEU A 110 -3.60 9.29 -7.15
N TYR A 111 -2.60 8.68 -7.80
CA TYR A 111 -1.59 9.39 -8.56
C TYR A 111 -2.17 10.09 -9.81
N GLN A 112 -2.89 9.38 -10.67
CA GLN A 112 -3.37 9.95 -11.94
C GLN A 112 -4.46 11.00 -11.76
N GLU A 113 -5.51 10.64 -11.02
CA GLU A 113 -6.73 11.44 -11.01
C GLU A 113 -6.59 12.63 -10.05
N LEU A 114 -5.74 12.51 -9.04
CA LEU A 114 -5.57 13.51 -7.99
C LEU A 114 -4.13 14.04 -7.85
N GLY A 115 -3.16 13.52 -8.61
CA GLY A 115 -1.76 13.96 -8.55
C GLY A 115 -1.04 13.59 -7.25
N ILE A 116 -1.55 12.60 -6.50
CA ILE A 116 -1.05 12.27 -5.16
C ILE A 116 0.12 11.30 -5.26
N THR A 117 1.26 11.62 -4.66
CA THR A 117 2.47 10.77 -4.67
C THR A 117 2.89 10.26 -3.29
N ASN A 118 2.41 10.88 -2.22
CA ASN A 118 2.81 10.60 -0.85
C ASN A 118 1.62 10.45 0.11
N VAL A 119 1.90 10.03 1.34
CA VAL A 119 0.87 9.75 2.35
C VAL A 119 0.13 11.01 2.78
N GLU A 120 0.83 12.15 2.86
CA GLU A 120 0.27 13.45 3.21
C GLU A 120 -0.77 13.91 2.19
N GLY A 121 -0.49 13.73 0.90
CA GLY A 121 -1.42 14.06 -0.19
C GLY A 121 -2.69 13.21 -0.13
N VAL A 122 -2.59 11.95 0.30
CA VAL A 122 -3.77 11.09 0.54
C VAL A 122 -4.64 11.64 1.65
N VAL A 123 -4.04 12.12 2.76
CA VAL A 123 -4.81 12.71 3.87
C VAL A 123 -5.53 13.98 3.42
N ALA A 124 -4.82 14.89 2.75
CA ALA A 124 -5.39 16.15 2.26
C ALA A 124 -6.56 15.91 1.29
N ALA A 125 -6.38 15.01 0.31
CA ALA A 125 -7.43 14.71 -0.65
C ALA A 125 -8.64 13.99 -0.02
N ALA A 126 -8.42 13.18 1.01
CA ALA A 126 -9.51 12.56 1.76
C ALA A 126 -10.32 13.58 2.57
N ASP A 127 -9.66 14.57 3.17
CA ASP A 127 -10.31 15.65 3.93
C ASP A 127 -11.12 16.59 3.05
N GLU A 128 -10.67 16.80 1.82
CA GLU A 128 -11.40 17.55 0.79
C GLU A 128 -12.51 16.72 0.11
N GLY A 129 -12.65 15.43 0.44
CA GLY A 129 -13.67 14.55 -0.14
C GLY A 129 -13.41 14.15 -1.58
N LYS A 130 -12.20 14.37 -2.10
CA LYS A 130 -11.87 14.15 -3.53
C LYS A 130 -11.71 12.67 -3.88
N ILE A 131 -11.29 11.84 -2.93
CA ILE A 131 -11.03 10.42 -3.17
C ILE A 131 -12.32 9.64 -3.42
N ALA A 132 -13.41 9.99 -2.74
CA ALA A 132 -14.73 9.36 -2.92
C ALA A 132 -15.34 9.60 -4.31
N GLY A 133 -14.78 10.53 -5.09
CA GLY A 133 -15.15 10.75 -6.48
C GLY A 133 -14.47 9.81 -7.47
N LEU A 134 -13.44 9.07 -7.05
CA LEU A 134 -12.70 8.17 -7.93
C LEU A 134 -13.48 6.86 -8.17
N SER A 135 -13.37 6.34 -9.39
CA SER A 135 -13.96 5.05 -9.75
C SER A 135 -13.42 3.93 -8.84
N GLY A 136 -14.31 3.24 -8.12
CA GLY A 136 -13.94 2.19 -7.16
C GLY A 136 -13.62 2.69 -5.75
N PHE A 137 -13.61 4.01 -5.51
CA PHE A 137 -13.44 4.61 -4.20
C PHE A 137 -14.77 5.24 -3.76
N GLY A 138 -15.53 4.55 -2.92
CA GLY A 138 -16.71 5.15 -2.27
C GLY A 138 -16.33 5.88 -0.98
N GLU A 139 -17.30 6.56 -0.35
CA GLU A 139 -17.12 7.24 0.95
C GLU A 139 -16.50 6.32 2.01
N LYS A 140 -16.92 5.05 2.04
CA LYS A 140 -16.36 4.05 2.97
C LYS A 140 -14.88 3.76 2.69
N THR A 141 -14.51 3.66 1.43
CA THR A 141 -13.12 3.43 1.00
C THR A 141 -12.26 4.64 1.33
N GLN A 142 -12.73 5.86 1.04
CA GLN A 142 -12.05 7.09 1.42
C GLN A 142 -11.85 7.18 2.94
N ALA A 143 -12.90 6.95 3.73
CA ALA A 143 -12.79 7.02 5.20
C ALA A 143 -11.80 5.98 5.75
N GLN A 144 -11.75 4.78 5.15
CA GLN A 144 -10.77 3.77 5.52
C GLN A 144 -9.35 4.19 5.14
N LEU A 145 -9.17 4.66 3.91
CA LEU A 145 -7.89 5.13 3.39
C LEU A 145 -7.33 6.31 4.19
N ALA A 146 -8.19 7.26 4.57
CA ALA A 146 -7.82 8.40 5.41
C ALA A 146 -7.31 7.95 6.78
N ARG A 147 -7.96 6.93 7.39
CA ARG A 147 -7.48 6.34 8.64
C ARG A 147 -6.12 5.68 8.46
N ASP A 148 -5.99 4.84 7.45
CA ASP A 148 -4.76 4.07 7.19
C ASP A 148 -3.58 4.99 6.85
N ALA A 149 -3.81 6.06 6.07
CA ALA A 149 -2.81 7.08 5.76
C ALA A 149 -2.37 7.86 7.01
N ARG A 150 -3.31 8.32 7.84
CA ARG A 150 -2.99 8.99 9.11
C ARG A 150 -2.23 8.09 10.07
N THR A 151 -2.64 6.83 10.21
CA THR A 151 -1.90 5.85 11.01
C THR A 151 -0.49 5.63 10.45
N SER A 152 -0.31 5.63 9.14
CA SER A 152 1.01 5.51 8.51
C SER A 152 1.89 6.72 8.79
N LEU A 153 1.35 7.94 8.78
CA LEU A 153 2.07 9.16 9.19
C LEU A 153 2.44 9.12 10.67
N GLU A 154 1.51 8.73 11.54
CA GLU A 154 1.76 8.57 12.97
C GLU A 154 2.84 7.52 13.24
N GLN A 155 2.85 6.40 12.52
CA GLN A 155 3.85 5.34 12.68
C GLN A 155 5.20 5.67 12.04
N GLY A 156 5.21 6.40 10.92
CA GLY A 156 6.42 6.84 10.23
C GLY A 156 7.13 8.01 10.92
N ALA A 157 6.36 8.87 11.61
CA ALA A 157 6.89 9.98 12.41
C ALA A 157 7.36 9.55 13.81
N ARG A 158 6.97 8.36 14.29
CA ARG A 158 7.44 7.83 15.57
C ARG A 158 8.86 7.30 15.41
N GLU A 159 9.82 7.97 16.07
CA GLU A 159 11.15 7.40 16.27
C GLU A 159 11.01 6.02 16.90
N ARG A 160 11.61 5.01 16.25
CA ARG A 160 11.59 3.65 16.79
C ARG A 160 12.72 3.53 17.80
N MET A 161 12.40 3.06 19.00
CA MET A 161 13.39 2.82 20.05
C MET A 161 13.88 1.37 20.02
N LEU A 162 15.08 1.12 20.55
CA LEU A 162 15.58 -0.26 20.69
C LEU A 162 14.78 -1.01 21.75
N LEU A 163 14.63 -2.34 21.59
CA LEU A 163 13.91 -3.17 22.57
C LEU A 163 14.41 -2.97 24.02
N GLY A 164 15.72 -2.82 24.21
CA GLY A 164 16.30 -2.59 25.53
C GLY A 164 15.89 -1.25 26.16
N GLU A 165 15.77 -0.19 25.34
CA GLU A 165 15.28 1.11 25.81
C GLU A 165 13.77 1.04 26.12
N ALA A 166 13.02 0.28 25.33
CA ALA A 166 11.60 0.04 25.60
C ALA A 166 11.38 -0.69 26.93
N ASP A 167 12.25 -1.64 27.29
CA ASP A 167 12.16 -2.36 28.57
C ASP A 167 12.21 -1.40 29.78
N GLU A 168 13.04 -0.35 29.73
CA GLU A 168 13.18 0.64 30.81
C GLU A 168 11.89 1.45 31.06
N VAL A 169 11.02 1.52 30.06
CA VAL A 169 9.77 2.29 30.10
C VAL A 169 8.57 1.38 30.34
N VAL A 170 8.49 0.26 29.62
CA VAL A 170 7.32 -0.63 29.62
C VAL A 170 7.22 -1.45 30.90
N VAL A 171 8.36 -1.93 31.43
CA VAL A 171 8.35 -2.78 32.64
C VAL A 171 7.78 -2.02 33.85
N PRO A 172 8.25 -0.80 34.20
CA PRO A 172 7.69 -0.03 35.31
C PRO A 172 6.20 0.31 35.13
N LEU A 173 5.78 0.64 33.90
CA LEU A 173 4.38 0.92 33.60
C LEU A 173 3.49 -0.31 33.83
N LEU A 174 3.92 -1.49 33.40
CA LEU A 174 3.18 -2.74 33.65
C LEU A 174 3.12 -3.06 35.15
N GLU A 175 4.19 -2.82 35.91
CA GLU A 175 4.20 -3.00 37.35
C GLU A 175 3.23 -2.06 38.05
N TYR A 176 3.25 -0.77 37.68
CA TYR A 176 2.30 0.23 38.16
C TYR A 176 0.85 -0.20 37.89
N LEU A 177 0.51 -0.55 36.65
CA LEU A 177 -0.84 -0.99 36.29
C LEU A 177 -1.27 -2.24 37.05
N ARG A 178 -0.36 -3.21 37.28
CA ARG A 178 -0.66 -4.41 38.07
C ARG A 178 -0.83 -4.13 39.56
N SER A 179 -0.33 -3.00 40.05
CA SER A 179 -0.51 -2.56 41.44
C SER A 179 -1.84 -1.83 41.68
N THR A 180 -2.51 -1.38 40.62
CA THR A 180 -3.83 -0.74 40.68
C THR A 180 -4.89 -1.76 41.10
N ARG A 181 -5.69 -1.41 42.11
CA ARG A 181 -6.65 -2.32 42.75
C ARG A 181 -7.68 -2.92 41.79
N SER A 182 -8.16 -2.14 40.83
CA SER A 182 -9.15 -2.59 39.84
C SER A 182 -8.58 -3.55 38.80
N VAL A 183 -7.26 -3.57 38.60
CA VAL A 183 -6.59 -4.34 37.55
C VAL A 183 -6.30 -5.76 38.04
N ARG A 184 -6.86 -6.75 37.34
CA ARG A 184 -6.54 -8.18 37.54
C ARG A 184 -5.28 -8.60 36.81
N ARG A 185 -5.10 -8.08 35.59
CA ARG A 185 -3.98 -8.46 34.72
C ARG A 185 -3.65 -7.33 33.75
N ALA A 186 -2.35 -7.08 33.56
CA ALA A 186 -1.87 -6.20 32.49
C ALA A 186 -0.72 -6.88 31.74
N VAL A 187 -0.79 -6.87 30.41
CA VAL A 187 0.22 -7.45 29.51
C VAL A 187 0.52 -6.51 28.36
N ALA A 188 1.80 -6.33 28.04
CA ALA A 188 2.19 -5.69 26.79
C ALA A 188 1.91 -6.63 25.61
N ALA A 189 1.44 -6.06 24.51
CA ALA A 189 1.10 -6.71 23.27
C ALA A 189 1.99 -6.16 22.14
N GLY A 190 1.46 -6.07 20.92
CA GLY A 190 2.14 -5.42 19.81
C GLY A 190 3.52 -5.99 19.48
N SER A 191 4.38 -5.11 18.95
CA SER A 191 5.75 -5.43 18.54
C SER A 191 6.65 -5.78 19.73
N TYR A 192 6.44 -5.13 20.88
CA TYR A 192 7.15 -5.36 22.13
C TYR A 192 7.03 -6.82 22.60
N ARG A 193 5.80 -7.37 22.67
CA ARG A 193 5.57 -8.77 23.02
C ARG A 193 6.28 -9.77 22.10
N ARG A 194 6.41 -9.42 20.81
CA ARG A 194 7.07 -10.26 19.80
C ARG A 194 8.60 -10.10 19.82
N ARG A 195 9.15 -9.27 20.71
CA ARG A 195 10.57 -8.97 20.86
C ARG A 195 11.22 -8.55 19.53
N LYS A 196 10.53 -7.70 18.77
CA LYS A 196 11.15 -7.04 17.61
C LYS A 196 12.31 -6.18 18.08
N GLU A 197 13.37 -6.09 17.27
CA GLU A 197 14.58 -5.33 17.59
C GLU A 197 14.31 -3.85 17.83
N THR A 198 13.36 -3.28 17.08
CA THR A 198 12.90 -1.90 17.23
C THR A 198 11.41 -1.84 17.53
N ILE A 199 11.04 -0.97 18.46
CA ILE A 199 9.69 -0.77 18.98
C ILE A 199 9.21 0.63 18.56
N GLY A 200 7.96 0.71 18.08
CA GLY A 200 7.34 2.00 17.74
C GLY A 200 6.53 2.50 18.93
N ASP A 201 5.25 2.13 18.95
CA ASP A 201 4.36 2.25 20.10
C ASP A 201 4.31 0.94 20.91
N VAL A 202 3.73 1.04 22.12
CA VAL A 202 3.50 -0.11 22.99
C VAL A 202 2.03 -0.26 23.33
N ASP A 203 1.42 -1.32 22.79
CA ASP A 203 0.08 -1.74 23.17
C ASP A 203 0.10 -2.43 24.54
N ILE A 204 -0.79 -2.03 25.45
CA ILE A 204 -1.02 -2.74 26.71
C ILE A 204 -2.49 -3.18 26.78
N LEU A 205 -2.71 -4.48 27.04
CA LEU A 205 -4.02 -5.04 27.31
C LEU A 205 -4.19 -5.19 28.82
N VAL A 206 -5.29 -4.64 29.34
CA VAL A 206 -5.65 -4.65 30.75
C VAL A 206 -6.99 -5.36 30.96
N GLU A 207 -7.01 -6.31 31.89
CA GLU A 207 -8.23 -6.92 32.44
C GLU A 207 -8.53 -6.22 33.78
N SER A 208 -9.69 -5.57 33.87
CA SER A 208 -10.11 -4.80 35.05
C SER A 208 -11.55 -5.11 35.46
N ASP A 209 -11.81 -5.06 36.76
CA ASP A 209 -13.16 -5.07 37.35
C ASP A 209 -13.85 -3.71 37.32
N ASP A 210 -13.06 -2.64 37.23
CA ASP A 210 -13.52 -1.26 37.13
C ASP A 210 -12.73 -0.56 36.03
N GLN A 211 -13.37 -0.31 34.89
CA GLN A 211 -12.72 0.25 33.72
C GLN A 211 -12.35 1.71 33.92
N ASP A 212 -13.16 2.47 34.64
CA ASP A 212 -12.92 3.90 34.85
C ASP A 212 -11.72 4.10 35.78
N ASP A 213 -11.63 3.33 36.88
CA ASP A 213 -10.47 3.37 37.79
C ASP A 213 -9.17 2.95 37.08
N ALA A 214 -9.22 1.91 36.23
CA ALA A 214 -8.05 1.49 35.45
C ALA A 214 -7.62 2.53 34.41
N MET A 215 -8.57 3.17 33.73
CA MET A 215 -8.27 4.24 32.76
C MET A 215 -7.73 5.49 33.45
N ASP A 216 -8.26 5.82 34.63
CA ASP A 216 -7.80 6.91 35.47
C ASP A 216 -6.36 6.69 35.94
N ALA A 217 -6.07 5.49 36.47
CA ALA A 217 -4.73 5.10 36.87
C ALA A 217 -3.74 5.18 35.69
N PHE A 218 -4.08 4.56 34.55
CA PHE A 218 -3.24 4.61 33.35
C PHE A 218 -2.93 6.05 32.89
N SER A 219 -3.97 6.90 32.84
CA SER A 219 -3.83 8.28 32.37
C SER A 219 -3.13 9.19 33.38
N SER A 220 -3.06 8.79 34.65
CA SER A 220 -2.47 9.56 35.75
C SER A 220 -1.13 9.00 36.22
N TYR A 221 -0.54 8.05 35.48
CA TYR A 221 0.78 7.52 35.77
C TYR A 221 1.83 8.64 35.72
N GLU A 222 2.76 8.65 36.69
CA GLU A 222 3.67 9.79 36.93
C GLU A 222 4.54 10.18 35.72
N ARG A 223 4.80 9.22 34.83
CA ARG A 223 5.63 9.44 33.64
C ARG A 223 4.82 9.83 32.39
N VAL A 224 3.52 10.01 32.52
CA VAL A 224 2.67 10.54 31.45
C VAL A 224 2.97 12.03 31.27
N GLU A 225 3.40 12.40 30.07
CA GLU A 225 3.58 13.79 29.66
C GLU A 225 2.26 14.39 29.19
N SER A 226 1.52 13.66 28.35
CA SER A 226 0.23 14.12 27.83
C SER A 226 -0.74 12.97 27.55
N VAL A 227 -2.03 13.26 27.67
CA VAL A 227 -3.11 12.32 27.32
C VAL A 227 -3.64 12.70 25.94
N VAL A 228 -3.41 11.84 24.95
CA VAL A 228 -3.85 12.06 23.56
C VAL A 228 -5.34 11.76 23.42
N SER A 229 -5.78 10.66 24.02
CA SER A 229 -7.19 10.29 24.07
C SER A 229 -7.50 9.50 25.33
N LYS A 230 -8.71 9.67 25.85
CA LYS A 230 -9.22 8.93 27.00
C LYS A 230 -10.65 8.49 26.76
N GLY A 231 -10.88 7.19 26.80
CA GLY A 231 -12.19 6.56 26.66
C GLY A 231 -12.38 5.46 27.69
N SER A 232 -13.60 4.92 27.77
CA SER A 232 -13.95 3.90 28.77
C SER A 232 -13.20 2.58 28.59
N THR A 233 -12.86 2.21 27.36
CA THR A 233 -12.19 0.93 27.03
C THR A 233 -10.86 1.08 26.31
N ARG A 234 -10.47 2.32 25.96
CA ARG A 234 -9.22 2.62 25.27
C ARG A 234 -8.78 4.03 25.58
N SER A 235 -7.51 4.18 25.91
CA SER A 235 -6.84 5.47 26.09
C SER A 235 -5.47 5.43 25.42
N THR A 236 -4.95 6.60 25.05
CA THR A 236 -3.60 6.78 24.49
C THR A 236 -2.94 7.93 25.22
N VAL A 237 -1.72 7.70 25.68
CA VAL A 237 -0.89 8.69 26.38
C VAL A 237 0.45 8.80 25.67
N ILE A 238 1.17 9.88 25.93
CA ILE A 238 2.58 10.02 25.57
C ILE A 238 3.33 10.08 26.89
N LEU A 239 4.32 9.21 27.05
CA LEU A 239 5.22 9.22 28.19
C LEU A 239 6.32 10.25 27.98
N ALA A 240 6.93 10.74 29.05
CA ALA A 240 8.06 11.70 29.00
C ALA A 240 9.28 11.16 28.21
N SER A 241 9.33 9.86 27.92
CA SER A 241 10.32 9.25 27.03
C SER A 241 10.02 9.42 25.53
N GLY A 242 8.89 10.05 25.18
CA GLY A 242 8.35 10.11 23.81
C GLY A 242 7.61 8.85 23.36
N LEU A 243 7.50 7.84 24.23
CA LEU A 243 6.82 6.58 23.90
C LEU A 243 5.30 6.76 23.93
N HIS A 244 4.64 6.24 22.89
CA HIS A 244 3.19 6.19 22.72
C HIS A 244 2.59 4.86 23.20
#